data_AF-A0A0D9W9Q5-F1
#
_entry.id   AF-A0A0D9W9Q5-F1
#
_cell.length_a   1.000
_cell.length_b   1.000
_cell.length_c   1.000
_cell.angle_alpha   90.00
_cell.angle_beta   90.00
_cell.angle_gamma   90.00
#
_symmetry.space_group_name_H-M   'P 1'
#
loop_
_entity.id
_entity.type
_entity.pdbx_description
1 polymer ?
#
loop_
_entity_poly.entity_id
_entity_poly.type
_entity_poly.pdbx_seq_one_letter_code
_entity_poly.pdbx_strand_id
1 'polypeptide(L)'
;MSSILRSSQLRDNILSSFPVRFLKKQLGLSTAKLLDPRSCEKRLFTTEVQELRKKVAETSSVLIFDVETTGFYHKDHRIIEFALCDLSGGKNSTFETLVNPERTVPEHIERLINIGTDLVCKPDIPRFSEVIPALLAFVRSRQAPGKPILWVAHNARFDVWFLAQEFDRCSAQIPADWLFLDTLSLARKLLKEDGKNRSIKLEALRKHYDIRSDDAAHRAMRDVMILSQVFQKMTFDLKLTYEELLNDAKKASEFRKAS
;
A
#
# COMPACT_ATOMS: atom_id res chain seq x y z
N MET A 1 21.79 3.80 21.21
CA MET A 1 20.66 4.64 20.72
C MET A 1 21.03 5.43 19.45
N SER A 2 21.52 4.78 18.39
CA SER A 2 21.87 5.50 17.15
C SER A 2 22.00 4.54 15.98
N SER A 3 20.93 4.41 15.18
CA SER A 3 20.98 4.03 13.75
C SER A 3 19.60 4.07 13.07
N ILE A 4 18.50 3.92 13.83
CA ILE A 4 17.14 3.74 13.28
C ILE A 4 16.49 5.05 12.78
N LEU A 5 16.93 6.21 13.26
CA LEU A 5 16.24 7.49 13.03
C LEU A 5 16.59 8.22 11.71
N ARG A 6 17.58 7.76 10.93
CA ARG A 6 17.94 8.43 9.66
C ARG A 6 17.13 7.98 8.44
N SER A 7 16.47 6.81 8.49
CA SER A 7 15.74 6.29 7.32
C SER A 7 14.31 6.84 7.19
N SER A 8 13.72 7.40 8.25
CA SER A 8 12.35 7.94 8.20
C SER A 8 12.27 9.27 7.43
N GLN A 9 13.26 10.15 7.62
CA GLN A 9 13.27 11.49 6.97
C GLN A 9 13.49 11.45 5.45
N LEU A 10 14.13 10.41 4.92
CA LEU A 10 14.30 10.24 3.46
C LEU A 10 13.04 9.64 2.80
N ARG A 11 12.25 8.84 3.53
CA ARG A 11 11.01 8.23 3.04
C ARG A 11 9.87 9.24 2.85
N ASP A 12 9.83 10.30 3.66
CA ASP A 12 8.84 11.38 3.56
C ASP A 12 8.96 12.19 2.25
N ASN A 13 10.13 12.22 1.62
CA ASN A 13 10.39 13.05 0.43
C ASN A 13 9.94 12.40 -0.89
N ILE A 14 9.91 11.08 -0.99
CA ILE A 14 9.53 10.37 -2.23
C ILE A 14 8.01 10.46 -2.47
N LEU A 15 7.22 10.49 -1.40
CA LEU A 15 5.76 10.70 -1.45
C LEU A 15 5.37 12.17 -1.66
N SER A 16 6.33 13.10 -1.76
CA SER A 16 6.02 14.52 -1.61
C SER A 16 5.56 15.24 -2.88
N SER A 17 5.94 14.76 -4.06
CA SER A 17 5.77 15.52 -5.31
C SER A 17 4.60 15.05 -6.18
N PHE A 18 4.13 13.82 -6.00
CA PHE A 18 3.25 13.15 -6.96
C PHE A 18 1.79 12.95 -6.52
N PRO A 19 1.46 12.68 -5.23
CA PRO A 19 0.05 12.63 -4.79
C PRO A 19 -0.69 13.91 -5.18
N VAL A 20 -0.01 15.04 -5.03
CA VAL A 20 -0.55 16.37 -5.35
C VAL A 20 -0.95 16.50 -6.83
N ARG A 21 -0.24 15.89 -7.79
CA ARG A 21 -0.57 16.03 -9.22
C ARG A 21 -1.76 15.15 -9.64
N PHE A 22 -1.79 13.90 -9.18
CA PHE A 22 -2.93 13.00 -9.38
C PHE A 22 -4.22 13.63 -8.82
N LEU A 23 -4.11 14.25 -7.65
CA LEU A 23 -5.26 14.74 -6.91
C LEU A 23 -5.65 16.19 -7.23
N LYS A 24 -4.71 17.06 -7.63
CA LYS A 24 -5.02 18.38 -8.23
C LYS A 24 -5.91 18.24 -9.47
N LYS A 25 -5.69 17.20 -10.28
CA LYS A 25 -6.51 16.90 -11.47
C LYS A 25 -7.93 16.48 -11.08
N GLN A 26 -8.11 15.72 -9.99
CA GLN A 26 -9.43 15.35 -9.47
C GLN A 26 -10.21 16.54 -8.87
N LEU A 27 -9.48 17.53 -8.34
CA LEU A 27 -10.07 18.76 -7.79
C LEU A 27 -10.27 19.87 -8.82
N GLY A 28 -10.00 19.63 -10.11
CA GLY A 28 -10.22 20.60 -11.19
C GLY A 28 -9.27 21.81 -11.20
N LEU A 29 -8.07 21.70 -10.62
CA LEU A 29 -7.14 22.82 -10.47
C LEU A 29 -6.14 22.90 -11.64
N SER A 30 -6.00 24.09 -12.24
CA SER A 30 -5.15 24.36 -13.42
C SER A 30 -3.65 24.13 -13.15
N THR A 31 -2.97 23.49 -14.12
CA THR A 31 -1.53 23.14 -14.11
C THR A 31 -0.59 24.29 -14.48
N ALA A 32 -1.10 25.49 -14.80
CA ALA A 32 -0.37 26.50 -15.57
C ALA A 32 0.67 27.37 -14.81
N LYS A 33 1.18 26.95 -13.65
CA LYS A 33 2.22 27.72 -12.90
C LYS A 33 3.46 26.94 -12.49
N LEU A 34 3.66 25.73 -13.03
CA LEU A 34 4.83 24.92 -12.71
C LEU A 34 5.77 24.91 -13.91
N LEU A 35 6.76 25.82 -13.92
CA LEU A 35 8.11 25.70 -14.50
C LEU A 35 8.80 27.09 -14.57
N ASP A 36 9.19 27.67 -13.43
CA ASP A 36 10.32 28.62 -13.39
C ASP A 36 11.21 28.29 -12.18
N PRO A 37 12.45 27.80 -12.37
CA PRO A 37 13.34 27.42 -11.27
C PRO A 37 13.92 28.59 -10.46
N ARG A 38 13.60 29.87 -10.76
CA ARG A 38 14.33 31.04 -10.20
C ARG A 38 13.54 31.98 -9.28
N SER A 39 12.24 31.79 -9.06
CA SER A 39 11.44 32.71 -8.24
C SER A 39 11.29 32.25 -6.79
N CYS A 40 10.92 33.20 -5.92
CA CYS A 40 10.69 33.12 -4.47
C CYS A 40 9.57 32.14 -4.03
N GLU A 41 9.46 30.96 -4.64
CA GLU A 41 8.28 30.08 -4.63
C GLU A 41 8.37 28.88 -3.68
N LYS A 42 9.55 28.58 -3.09
CA LYS A 42 9.72 27.41 -2.21
C LYS A 42 8.78 27.39 -0.99
N ARG A 43 8.33 28.55 -0.50
CA ARG A 43 7.46 28.69 0.69
C ARG A 43 5.96 28.68 0.36
N LEU A 44 5.58 29.21 -0.81
CA LEU A 44 4.20 29.19 -1.31
C LEU A 44 3.83 27.80 -1.84
N PHE A 45 4.76 27.16 -2.56
CA PHE A 45 4.59 25.81 -3.09
C PHE A 45 4.39 24.77 -1.99
N THR A 46 5.04 24.91 -0.84
CA THR A 46 4.88 24.00 0.30
C THR A 46 3.53 24.14 0.98
N THR A 47 3.01 25.36 1.11
CA THR A 47 1.71 25.62 1.77
C THR A 47 0.56 25.12 0.91
N GLU A 48 0.53 25.46 -0.39
CA GLU A 48 -0.51 24.96 -1.31
C GLU A 48 -0.48 23.43 -1.46
N VAL A 49 0.72 22.83 -1.53
CA VAL A 49 0.88 21.36 -1.56
C VAL A 49 0.34 20.73 -0.28
N GLN A 50 0.63 21.31 0.88
CA GLN A 50 0.11 20.81 2.17
C GLN A 50 -1.41 20.94 2.26
N GLU A 51 -1.95 22.07 1.81
CA GLU A 51 -3.39 22.34 1.81
C GLU A 51 -4.14 21.40 0.86
N LEU A 52 -3.54 21.07 -0.28
CA LEU A 52 -4.07 20.07 -1.20
C LEU A 52 -3.99 18.65 -0.66
N ARG A 53 -2.87 18.27 -0.02
CA ARG A 53 -2.81 16.96 0.67
C ARG A 53 -3.85 16.86 1.76
N LYS A 54 -4.08 17.93 2.50
CA LYS A 54 -5.13 18.00 3.53
C LYS A 54 -6.51 17.83 2.90
N LYS A 55 -6.83 18.58 1.84
CA LYS A 55 -8.09 18.49 1.11
C LYS A 55 -8.31 17.11 0.48
N VAL A 56 -7.24 16.45 0.07
CA VAL A 56 -7.27 15.07 -0.44
C VAL A 56 -7.53 14.06 0.65
N ALA A 57 -6.81 14.17 1.76
CA ALA A 57 -7.01 13.30 2.91
C ALA A 57 -8.45 13.44 3.45
N GLU A 58 -9.07 14.61 3.26
CA GLU A 58 -10.48 14.87 3.54
C GLU A 58 -11.44 14.25 2.50
N THR A 59 -10.98 13.91 1.29
CA THR A 59 -11.85 13.40 0.19
C THR A 59 -11.68 11.90 -0.12
N SER A 60 -10.49 11.32 0.09
CA SER A 60 -10.16 9.96 -0.33
C SER A 60 -9.04 9.34 0.52
N SER A 61 -9.28 8.18 1.11
CA SER A 61 -8.29 7.43 1.91
C SER A 61 -7.82 6.22 1.10
N VAL A 62 -6.59 6.27 0.58
CA VAL A 62 -5.98 5.17 -0.20
C VAL A 62 -4.82 4.57 0.57
N LEU A 63 -4.91 3.28 0.86
CA LEU A 63 -3.91 2.53 1.58
C LEU A 63 -3.31 1.45 0.68
N ILE A 64 -1.99 1.44 0.55
CA ILE A 64 -1.25 0.39 -0.18
C ILE A 64 -0.77 -0.63 0.84
N PHE A 65 -0.98 -1.92 0.61
CA PHE A 65 -0.59 -2.95 1.56
C PHE A 65 -0.05 -4.21 0.88
N ASP A 66 0.70 -4.98 1.65
CA ASP A 66 1.33 -6.24 1.25
C ASP A 66 1.56 -7.11 2.49
N VAL A 67 1.54 -8.43 2.32
CA VAL A 67 1.79 -9.38 3.41
C VAL A 67 2.78 -10.46 3.01
N GLU A 68 3.68 -10.82 3.93
CA GLU A 68 4.47 -12.04 3.83
C GLU A 68 3.85 -13.13 4.68
N THR A 69 3.94 -14.38 4.23
CA THR A 69 3.19 -15.49 4.83
C THR A 69 4.04 -16.73 4.99
N THR A 70 3.60 -17.66 5.85
CA THR A 70 4.26 -18.97 6.02
C THR A 70 4.02 -19.93 4.85
N GLY A 71 3.41 -19.50 3.75
CA GLY A 71 3.10 -20.30 2.57
C GLY A 71 1.92 -19.79 1.75
N PHE A 72 1.47 -20.56 0.75
CA PHE A 72 0.60 -20.03 -0.31
C PHE A 72 -0.90 -20.03 0.03
N TYR A 73 -1.38 -21.02 0.78
CA TYR A 73 -2.83 -21.21 1.00
C TYR A 73 -3.26 -20.69 2.38
N HIS A 74 -4.06 -19.62 2.41
CA HIS A 74 -4.48 -18.90 3.62
C HIS A 74 -5.10 -19.78 4.72
N LYS A 75 -5.82 -20.86 4.38
CA LYS A 75 -6.44 -21.75 5.39
C LYS A 75 -5.38 -22.46 6.24
N ASP A 76 -4.28 -22.86 5.60
CA ASP A 76 -3.23 -23.68 6.19
C ASP A 76 -2.01 -22.86 6.61
N HIS A 77 -1.95 -21.56 6.28
CA HIS A 77 -0.82 -20.67 6.52
C HIS A 77 -1.22 -19.38 7.22
N ARG A 78 -0.22 -18.63 7.68
CA ARG A 78 -0.37 -17.44 8.54
C ARG A 78 0.44 -16.27 7.98
N ILE A 79 0.03 -15.06 8.30
CA ILE A 79 0.83 -13.84 8.06
C ILE A 79 2.02 -13.82 9.01
N ILE A 80 3.20 -13.42 8.52
CA ILE A 80 4.44 -13.23 9.29
C ILE A 80 5.05 -11.83 9.14
N GLU A 81 4.65 -11.09 8.13
CA GLU A 81 4.92 -9.66 8.01
C GLU A 81 3.69 -8.97 7.43
N PHE A 82 3.36 -7.80 7.95
CA PHE A 82 2.29 -6.96 7.45
C PHE A 82 2.81 -5.55 7.24
N ALA A 83 2.62 -5.01 6.04
CA ALA A 83 3.00 -3.64 5.71
C ALA A 83 1.84 -2.87 5.06
N LEU A 84 1.78 -1.59 5.36
CA LEU A 84 0.73 -0.68 4.94
C LEU A 84 1.30 0.74 4.82
N CYS A 85 0.91 1.46 3.78
CA CYS A 85 1.27 2.85 3.56
C CYS A 85 0.04 3.65 3.11
N ASP A 86 -0.21 4.77 3.79
CA ASP A 86 -1.18 5.79 3.40
C ASP A 86 -0.60 6.67 2.29
N LEU A 87 -1.26 6.65 1.14
CA LEU A 87 -0.82 7.35 -0.05
C LEU A 87 -0.92 8.88 0.08
N SER A 88 -1.70 9.40 1.03
CA SER A 88 -1.75 10.84 1.35
C SER A 88 -0.42 11.33 1.97
N GLY A 89 0.37 10.40 2.51
CA GLY A 89 1.65 10.67 3.16
C GLY A 89 1.50 11.36 4.52
N GLY A 90 2.54 12.08 4.93
CA GLY A 90 2.58 12.76 6.22
C GLY A 90 3.22 11.92 7.33
N LYS A 91 3.25 12.49 8.54
CA LYS A 91 3.92 11.83 9.67
C LYS A 91 3.20 10.53 10.02
N ASN A 92 3.96 9.45 10.18
CA ASN A 92 3.44 8.11 10.47
C ASN A 92 2.49 7.60 9.37
N SER A 93 2.76 7.89 8.09
CA SER A 93 1.95 7.37 6.98
C SER A 93 2.11 5.86 6.77
N THR A 94 3.04 5.20 7.45
CA THR A 94 3.29 3.75 7.33
C THR A 94 2.92 3.00 8.60
N PHE A 95 2.51 1.75 8.43
CA PHE A 95 2.34 0.76 9.48
C PHE A 95 3.04 -0.52 9.01
N GLU A 96 3.97 -1.03 9.82
CA GLU A 96 4.78 -2.21 9.51
C GLU A 96 4.95 -3.03 10.78
N THR A 97 4.75 -4.33 10.70
CA THR A 97 5.01 -5.23 11.82
C THR A 97 5.37 -6.62 11.33
N LEU A 98 6.32 -7.26 12.00
CA LEU A 98 6.40 -8.71 12.00
C LEU A 98 5.21 -9.26 12.80
N VAL A 99 4.82 -10.50 12.49
CA VAL A 99 3.72 -11.19 13.15
C VAL A 99 4.18 -12.57 13.56
N ASN A 100 3.96 -12.93 14.82
CA ASN A 100 4.15 -14.28 15.30
C ASN A 100 3.00 -15.15 14.75
N PRO A 101 3.29 -16.12 13.87
CA PRO A 101 2.25 -16.92 13.25
C PRO A 101 1.76 -18.06 14.16
N GLU A 102 2.29 -18.16 15.38
CA GLU A 102 2.02 -19.23 16.35
C GLU A 102 2.34 -20.63 15.80
N ARG A 103 3.37 -20.71 14.95
CA ARG A 103 3.83 -21.92 14.27
C ARG A 103 5.23 -21.71 13.69
N THR A 104 5.81 -22.78 13.18
CA THR A 104 7.06 -22.72 12.42
C THR A 104 6.85 -22.12 11.03
N VAL A 105 7.83 -21.34 10.58
CA VAL A 105 7.99 -20.91 9.20
C VAL A 105 8.74 -22.01 8.44
N PRO A 106 8.20 -22.56 7.34
CA PRO A 106 8.90 -23.56 6.56
C PRO A 106 10.22 -23.02 5.98
N GLU A 107 11.28 -23.82 5.99
CA GLU A 107 12.61 -23.34 5.54
C GLU A 107 12.62 -22.81 4.10
N HIS A 108 11.80 -23.37 3.21
CA HIS A 108 11.73 -22.90 1.83
C HIS A 108 11.14 -21.49 1.73
N ILE A 109 10.24 -21.12 2.66
CA ILE A 109 9.72 -19.75 2.78
C ILE A 109 10.80 -18.85 3.36
N GLU A 110 11.44 -19.27 4.45
CA GLU A 110 12.53 -18.50 5.07
C GLU A 110 13.64 -18.18 4.05
N ARG A 111 14.02 -19.12 3.19
CA ARG A 111 15.00 -18.88 2.11
C ARG A 111 14.54 -17.86 1.07
N LEU A 112 13.23 -17.71 0.85
CA LEU A 112 12.67 -16.80 -0.16
C LEU A 112 12.57 -15.35 0.35
N ILE A 113 12.09 -15.16 1.58
CA ILE A 113 11.74 -13.84 2.13
C ILE A 113 12.63 -13.43 3.31
N ASN A 114 13.56 -14.30 3.73
CA ASN A 114 14.52 -14.06 4.80
C ASN A 114 13.88 -13.72 6.16
N ILE A 115 12.72 -14.31 6.44
CA ILE A 115 12.01 -14.25 7.71
C ILE A 115 11.84 -15.67 8.22
N GLY A 116 12.58 -16.01 9.28
CA GLY A 116 12.61 -17.35 9.88
C GLY A 116 11.79 -17.48 11.16
N THR A 117 11.60 -18.73 11.60
CA THR A 117 10.89 -19.06 12.84
C THR A 117 11.50 -18.34 14.05
N ASP A 118 12.83 -18.35 14.16
CA ASP A 118 13.55 -17.74 15.28
C ASP A 118 13.34 -16.22 15.37
N LEU A 119 13.04 -15.56 14.25
CA LEU A 119 12.75 -14.14 14.21
C LEU A 119 11.32 -13.85 14.68
N VAL A 120 10.34 -14.55 14.12
CA VAL A 120 8.91 -14.27 14.38
C VAL A 120 8.40 -14.83 15.70
N CYS A 121 9.13 -15.76 16.31
CA CYS A 121 8.78 -16.32 17.62
C CYS A 121 9.47 -15.60 18.80
N LYS A 122 10.17 -14.48 18.56
CA LYS A 122 10.73 -13.69 19.67
C LYS A 122 9.60 -13.12 20.54
N PRO A 123 9.84 -12.93 21.86
CA PRO A 123 8.79 -12.51 22.80
C PRO A 123 8.12 -11.17 22.50
N ASP A 124 8.82 -10.27 21.80
CA ASP A 124 8.36 -8.93 21.44
C ASP A 124 7.59 -8.88 20.11
N ILE A 125 7.52 -9.97 19.37
CA ILE A 125 6.78 -10.04 18.12
C ILE A 125 5.30 -10.35 18.41
N PRO A 126 4.37 -9.46 18.04
CA PRO A 126 2.96 -9.62 18.36
C PRO A 126 2.33 -10.76 17.55
N ARG A 127 1.35 -11.43 18.13
CA ARG A 127 0.40 -12.26 17.38
C ARG A 127 -0.57 -11.37 16.62
N PHE A 128 -1.22 -11.92 15.60
CA PHE A 128 -2.14 -11.11 14.78
C PHE A 128 -3.32 -10.54 15.60
N SER A 129 -3.79 -11.23 16.63
CA SER A 129 -4.82 -10.74 17.57
C SER A 129 -4.41 -9.44 18.27
N GLU A 130 -3.12 -9.24 18.51
CA GLU A 130 -2.55 -8.04 19.13
C GLU A 130 -2.34 -6.91 18.11
N VAL A 131 -2.19 -7.26 16.82
CA VAL A 131 -2.05 -6.32 15.70
C VAL A 131 -3.38 -5.66 15.34
N ILE A 132 -4.50 -6.39 15.40
CA ILE A 132 -5.83 -5.92 14.95
C ILE A 132 -6.23 -4.57 15.58
N PRO A 133 -6.15 -4.36 16.90
CA PRO A 133 -6.54 -3.08 17.50
C PRO A 133 -5.72 -1.90 16.98
N ALA A 134 -4.41 -2.08 16.84
CA ALA A 134 -3.51 -1.06 16.33
C ALA A 134 -3.77 -0.77 14.85
N LEU A 135 -4.01 -1.80 14.05
CA LEU A 135 -4.37 -1.68 12.63
C LEU A 135 -5.69 -0.91 12.46
N LEU A 136 -6.73 -1.29 13.20
CA LEU A 136 -8.03 -0.60 13.15
C LEU A 136 -7.91 0.86 13.58
N ALA A 137 -7.14 1.16 14.62
CA ALA A 137 -6.90 2.53 15.07
C ALA A 137 -6.15 3.35 14.02
N PHE A 138 -5.10 2.79 13.42
CA PHE A 138 -4.35 3.42 12.33
C PHE A 138 -5.28 3.76 11.16
N VAL A 139 -6.06 2.79 10.69
CA VAL A 139 -6.92 2.94 9.53
C VAL A 139 -8.04 3.95 9.79
N ARG A 140 -8.69 3.88 10.96
CA ARG A 140 -9.74 4.82 11.36
C ARG A 140 -9.25 6.26 11.42
N SER A 141 -8.03 6.51 11.89
CA SER A 141 -7.52 7.88 11.99
C SER A 141 -7.18 8.50 10.62
N ARG A 142 -7.26 7.73 9.53
CA ARG A 142 -7.02 8.17 8.14
C ARG A 142 -8.28 8.17 7.31
N GLN A 143 -9.39 7.68 7.87
CA GLN A 143 -10.66 7.59 7.19
C GLN A 143 -11.35 8.94 7.16
N ALA A 144 -11.67 9.41 5.95
CA ALA A 144 -12.54 10.56 5.79
C ALA A 144 -13.98 10.21 6.25
N PRO A 145 -14.66 11.09 7.02
CA PRO A 145 -16.02 10.82 7.50
C PRO A 145 -16.98 10.47 6.37
N GLY A 146 -17.71 9.35 6.53
CA GLY A 146 -18.71 8.91 5.55
C GLY A 146 -18.14 8.41 4.22
N LYS A 147 -16.83 8.19 4.12
CA LYS A 147 -16.17 7.67 2.92
C LYS A 147 -15.56 6.28 3.18
N PRO A 148 -15.59 5.38 2.18
CA PRO A 148 -14.88 4.11 2.26
C PRO A 148 -13.37 4.32 2.19
N ILE A 149 -12.63 3.31 2.63
CA ILE A 149 -11.17 3.26 2.52
C ILE A 149 -10.81 2.31 1.39
N LEU A 150 -10.01 2.80 0.45
CA LEU A 150 -9.53 2.03 -0.68
C LEU A 150 -8.19 1.37 -0.33
N TRP A 151 -8.21 0.07 -0.14
CA TRP A 151 -7.04 -0.78 0.04
C TRP A 151 -6.54 -1.28 -1.31
N VAL A 152 -5.26 -1.16 -1.58
CA VAL A 152 -4.65 -1.47 -2.87
C VAL A 152 -3.51 -2.45 -2.66
N ALA A 153 -3.55 -3.58 -3.35
CA ALA A 153 -2.48 -4.56 -3.37
C ALA A 153 -2.22 -5.05 -4.81
N HIS A 154 -1.08 -5.71 -5.02
CA HIS A 154 -0.73 -6.30 -6.31
C HIS A 154 -0.94 -7.81 -6.24
N ASN A 155 -1.93 -8.32 -6.98
CA ASN A 155 -2.51 -9.65 -6.73
C ASN A 155 -3.33 -9.69 -5.43
N ALA A 156 -4.12 -8.64 -5.19
CA ALA A 156 -4.83 -8.39 -3.92
C ALA A 156 -5.64 -9.57 -3.39
N ARG A 157 -6.11 -10.49 -4.26
CA ARG A 157 -6.80 -11.71 -3.83
C ARG A 157 -6.00 -12.50 -2.78
N PHE A 158 -4.68 -12.58 -2.95
CA PHE A 158 -3.81 -13.29 -2.02
C PHE A 158 -3.81 -12.61 -0.64
N ASP A 159 -3.45 -11.33 -0.60
CA ASP A 159 -3.33 -10.55 0.62
C ASP A 159 -4.66 -10.43 1.37
N VAL A 160 -5.75 -10.18 0.63
CA VAL A 160 -7.11 -10.05 1.18
C VAL A 160 -7.57 -11.36 1.81
N TRP A 161 -7.26 -12.51 1.22
CA TRP A 161 -7.62 -13.79 1.81
C TRP A 161 -6.88 -14.08 3.12
N PHE A 162 -5.57 -13.79 3.16
CA PHE A 162 -4.80 -13.91 4.40
C PHE A 162 -5.30 -12.96 5.47
N LEU A 163 -5.51 -11.68 5.13
CA LEU A 163 -6.04 -10.69 6.04
C LEU A 163 -7.40 -11.11 6.60
N ALA A 164 -8.32 -11.53 5.72
CA ALA A 164 -9.66 -11.94 6.13
C ALA A 164 -9.64 -13.21 6.99
N GLN A 165 -8.73 -14.15 6.71
CA GLN A 165 -8.57 -15.34 7.52
C GLN A 165 -8.00 -15.03 8.91
N GLU A 166 -7.06 -14.09 9.03
CA GLU A 166 -6.54 -13.68 10.33
C GLU A 166 -7.59 -12.93 11.18
N PHE A 167 -8.41 -12.08 10.55
CA PHE A 167 -9.58 -11.48 11.22
C PHE A 167 -10.55 -12.55 11.73
N ASP A 168 -10.92 -13.52 10.87
CA ASP A 168 -11.83 -14.62 11.25
C ASP A 168 -11.25 -15.44 12.43
N ARG A 169 -9.95 -15.78 12.41
CA ARG A 169 -9.26 -16.49 13.51
C ARG A 169 -9.33 -15.75 14.84
N CYS A 170 -9.35 -14.42 14.79
CA CYS A 170 -9.45 -13.57 15.96
C CYS A 170 -10.89 -13.23 16.36
N SER A 171 -11.90 -13.88 15.75
CA SER A 171 -13.32 -13.53 15.91
C SER A 171 -13.61 -12.05 15.66
N ALA A 172 -12.84 -11.42 14.78
CA ALA A 172 -12.98 -10.04 14.36
C ALA A 172 -13.57 -9.97 12.94
N GLN A 173 -14.09 -8.81 12.57
CA GLN A 173 -14.62 -8.58 11.23
C GLN A 173 -13.85 -7.45 10.54
N ILE A 174 -13.52 -7.68 9.27
CA ILE A 174 -13.05 -6.59 8.40
C ILE A 174 -14.18 -5.56 8.27
N PRO A 175 -13.92 -4.27 8.52
CA PRO A 175 -14.92 -3.22 8.35
C PRO A 175 -15.56 -3.22 6.95
N ALA A 176 -16.88 -3.05 6.89
CA ALA A 176 -17.66 -3.18 5.66
C ALA A 176 -17.39 -2.07 4.62
N ASP A 177 -16.75 -1.00 5.06
CA ASP A 177 -16.32 0.17 4.29
C ASP A 177 -14.87 0.07 3.79
N TRP A 178 -14.20 -1.06 4.02
CA TRP A 178 -12.92 -1.38 3.38
C TRP A 178 -13.18 -2.01 2.00
N LEU A 179 -12.72 -1.32 0.97
CA LEU A 179 -12.82 -1.76 -0.42
C LEU A 179 -11.43 -2.06 -0.95
N PHE A 180 -11.27 -3.19 -1.62
CA PHE A 180 -9.98 -3.71 -2.06
C PHE A 180 -9.88 -3.69 -3.59
N LEU A 181 -8.79 -3.12 -4.09
CA LEU A 181 -8.47 -2.99 -5.50
C LEU A 181 -7.22 -3.80 -5.84
N ASP A 182 -7.32 -4.63 -6.89
CA ASP A 182 -6.20 -5.40 -7.41
C ASP A 182 -5.54 -4.69 -8.59
N THR A 183 -4.29 -4.26 -8.40
CA THR A 183 -3.54 -3.55 -9.44
C THR A 183 -3.15 -4.42 -10.64
N LEU A 184 -3.26 -5.74 -10.58
CA LEU A 184 -3.10 -6.59 -11.77
C LEU A 184 -4.13 -6.27 -12.86
N SER A 185 -5.35 -5.88 -12.46
CA SER A 185 -6.38 -5.45 -13.41
C SER A 185 -5.96 -4.18 -14.16
N LEU A 186 -5.39 -3.21 -13.44
CA LEU A 186 -4.87 -1.96 -13.99
C LEU A 186 -3.65 -2.20 -14.87
N ALA A 187 -2.71 -3.03 -14.42
CA ALA A 187 -1.53 -3.40 -15.19
C ALA A 187 -1.91 -4.06 -16.52
N ARG A 188 -2.95 -4.92 -16.54
CA ARG A 188 -3.46 -5.52 -17.79
C ARG A 188 -4.10 -4.48 -18.71
N LYS A 189 -4.83 -3.51 -18.18
CA LYS A 189 -5.41 -2.40 -18.97
C LYS A 189 -4.28 -1.61 -19.66
N LEU A 190 -3.26 -1.22 -18.89
CA LEU A 190 -2.09 -0.49 -19.40
C LEU A 190 -1.36 -1.24 -20.53
N LEU A 191 -1.10 -2.55 -20.35
CA LEU A 191 -0.37 -3.32 -21.36
C LEU A 191 -1.16 -3.57 -22.64
N LYS A 192 -2.50 -3.62 -22.57
CA LYS A 192 -3.34 -3.70 -23.76
C LYS A 192 -3.25 -2.43 -24.61
N GLU A 193 -3.20 -1.27 -23.98
CA GLU A 193 -3.03 0.01 -24.68
C GLU A 193 -1.66 0.13 -25.33
N ASP A 194 -0.61 -0.41 -24.68
CA ASP A 194 0.76 -0.37 -25.20
C ASP A 194 1.08 -1.41 -26.28
N GLY A 195 0.16 -2.34 -26.59
CA GLY A 195 0.33 -3.37 -27.62
C GLY A 195 1.48 -4.36 -27.39
N LYS A 196 2.05 -4.42 -26.18
CA LYS A 196 3.23 -5.25 -25.85
C LYS A 196 2.89 -6.29 -24.79
N ASN A 197 3.26 -7.55 -25.06
CA ASN A 197 3.06 -8.67 -24.14
C ASN A 197 4.15 -8.69 -23.04
N ARG A 198 4.08 -7.70 -22.13
CA ARG A 198 5.05 -7.54 -21.02
C ARG A 198 4.57 -8.25 -19.75
N SER A 199 5.52 -8.56 -18.88
CA SER A 199 5.19 -9.10 -17.56
C SER A 199 4.46 -8.06 -16.72
N ILE A 200 3.35 -8.46 -16.09
CA ILE A 200 2.57 -7.63 -15.14
C ILE A 200 3.04 -7.78 -13.70
N LYS A 201 4.14 -8.51 -13.44
CA LYS A 201 4.70 -8.65 -12.08
C LYS A 201 5.15 -7.27 -11.56
N LEU A 202 5.02 -7.04 -10.25
CA LEU A 202 5.40 -5.77 -9.62
C LEU A 202 6.83 -5.33 -9.99
N GLU A 203 7.79 -6.25 -9.97
CA GLU A 203 9.18 -5.97 -10.34
C GLU A 203 9.35 -5.56 -11.81
N ALA A 204 8.53 -6.10 -12.71
CA ALA A 204 8.53 -5.71 -14.12
C ALA A 204 7.92 -4.32 -14.31
N LEU A 205 6.85 -3.99 -13.57
CA LEU A 205 6.25 -2.65 -13.55
C LEU A 205 7.20 -1.62 -12.94
N ARG A 206 7.90 -1.97 -11.85
CA ARG A 206 8.95 -1.15 -11.24
C ARG A 206 10.01 -0.75 -12.27
N LYS A 207 10.52 -1.73 -13.01
CA LYS A 207 11.51 -1.51 -14.08
C LYS A 207 10.94 -0.69 -15.22
N HIS A 208 9.70 -0.95 -15.64
CA HIS A 208 9.04 -0.19 -16.69
C HIS A 208 8.99 1.31 -16.39
N TYR A 209 8.75 1.65 -15.12
CA TYR A 209 8.62 3.02 -14.66
C TYR A 209 9.90 3.67 -14.13
N ASP A 210 11.03 2.98 -14.26
CA ASP A 210 12.34 3.39 -13.73
C ASP A 210 12.31 3.78 -12.24
N ILE A 211 11.57 3.00 -11.45
CA ILE A 211 11.45 3.23 -10.00
C ILE A 211 12.65 2.60 -9.30
N ARG A 212 13.47 3.43 -8.66
CA ARG A 212 14.59 2.97 -7.85
C ARG A 212 14.09 2.33 -6.54
N SER A 213 14.78 1.28 -6.11
CA SER A 213 14.56 0.61 -4.84
C SER A 213 15.93 0.22 -4.30
N ASP A 214 16.24 0.67 -3.09
CA ASP A 214 17.59 0.59 -2.51
C ASP A 214 17.84 -0.73 -1.76
N ASP A 215 16.84 -1.60 -1.64
CA ASP A 215 16.92 -2.82 -0.83
C ASP A 215 16.88 -4.11 -1.67
N ALA A 216 17.68 -5.10 -1.26
CA ALA A 216 17.83 -6.39 -1.91
C ALA A 216 16.89 -7.49 -1.38
N ALA A 217 16.29 -7.33 -0.21
CA ALA A 217 15.39 -8.33 0.38
C ALA A 217 13.92 -8.06 0.01
N HIS A 218 13.19 -9.10 -0.41
CA HIS A 218 11.73 -9.11 -0.49
C HIS A 218 11.18 -8.94 0.93
N ARG A 219 10.72 -7.73 1.24
CA ARG A 219 10.11 -7.35 2.51
C ARG A 219 8.82 -6.64 2.17
N ALA A 220 7.76 -6.87 2.93
CA ALA A 220 6.44 -6.35 2.62
C ALA A 220 6.45 -4.82 2.42
N MET A 221 7.15 -4.08 3.29
CA MET A 221 7.21 -2.61 3.19
C MET A 221 7.94 -2.14 1.93
N ARG A 222 8.96 -2.86 1.46
CA ARG A 222 9.65 -2.51 0.21
C ARG A 222 8.67 -2.59 -0.96
N ASP A 223 7.88 -3.66 -1.01
CA ASP A 223 6.94 -3.91 -2.09
C ASP A 223 5.74 -2.95 -2.00
N VAL A 224 5.27 -2.60 -0.80
CA VAL A 224 4.33 -1.49 -0.57
C VAL A 224 4.85 -0.16 -1.13
N MET A 225 6.12 0.18 -0.87
CA MET A 225 6.70 1.44 -1.34
C MET A 225 6.89 1.45 -2.86
N ILE A 226 7.27 0.32 -3.46
CA ILE A 226 7.33 0.16 -4.92
C ILE A 226 5.92 0.30 -5.51
N LEU A 227 4.95 -0.44 -4.96
CA LEU A 227 3.57 -0.44 -5.42
C LEU A 227 2.94 0.94 -5.30
N SER A 228 3.24 1.70 -4.24
CA SER A 228 2.73 3.07 -4.08
C SER A 228 3.13 3.96 -5.27
N GLN A 229 4.35 3.82 -5.78
CA GLN A 229 4.85 4.60 -6.91
C GLN A 229 4.33 4.06 -8.24
N VAL A 230 4.31 2.74 -8.40
CA VAL A 230 3.75 2.08 -9.60
C VAL A 230 2.26 2.42 -9.76
N PHE A 231 1.48 2.31 -8.68
CA PHE A 231 0.05 2.61 -8.65
C PHE A 231 -0.23 4.06 -9.06
N GLN A 232 0.52 5.02 -8.51
CA GLN A 232 0.40 6.42 -8.88
C GLN A 232 0.70 6.68 -10.36
N LYS A 233 1.71 6.01 -10.94
CA LYS A 233 2.02 6.14 -12.37
C LYS A 233 0.97 5.47 -13.26
N MET A 234 0.54 4.25 -12.93
CA MET A 234 -0.50 3.55 -13.69
C MET A 234 -1.82 4.32 -13.70
N THR A 235 -2.25 4.85 -12.55
CA THR A 235 -3.50 5.64 -12.46
C THR A 235 -3.39 6.95 -13.23
N PHE A 236 -2.21 7.57 -13.28
CA PHE A 236 -1.95 8.74 -14.11
C PHE A 236 -2.03 8.42 -15.61
N ASP A 237 -1.33 7.37 -16.07
CA ASP A 237 -1.27 6.99 -17.49
C ASP A 237 -2.65 6.57 -18.02
N LEU A 238 -3.37 5.76 -17.24
CA LEU A 238 -4.74 5.31 -17.53
C LEU A 238 -5.80 6.40 -17.29
N LYS A 239 -5.39 7.58 -16.79
CA LYS A 239 -6.28 8.73 -16.50
C LYS A 239 -7.45 8.39 -15.56
N LEU A 240 -7.25 7.49 -14.61
CA LEU A 240 -8.29 6.99 -13.71
C LEU A 240 -8.67 8.02 -12.64
N THR A 241 -9.96 8.10 -12.37
CA THR A 241 -10.56 8.86 -11.26
C THR A 241 -10.73 7.99 -10.02
N TYR A 242 -10.93 8.61 -8.85
CA TYR A 242 -11.14 7.88 -7.60
C TYR A 242 -12.44 7.07 -7.64
N GLU A 243 -13.48 7.61 -8.28
CA GLU A 243 -14.75 6.93 -8.49
C GLU A 243 -14.59 5.68 -9.35
N GLU A 244 -13.81 5.75 -10.44
CA GLU A 244 -13.50 4.56 -11.26
C GLU A 244 -12.71 3.51 -10.47
N LEU A 245 -11.77 3.94 -9.62
CA LEU A 245 -11.04 3.02 -8.74
C LEU A 245 -11.96 2.35 -7.71
N LEU A 246 -12.93 3.08 -7.16
CA LEU A 246 -13.94 2.52 -6.26
C LEU A 246 -14.88 1.54 -6.97
N ASN A 247 -15.25 1.82 -8.22
CA ASN A 247 -16.09 0.94 -9.03
C ASN A 247 -15.40 -0.40 -9.36
N ASP A 248 -14.08 -0.38 -9.55
CA ASP A 248 -13.27 -1.59 -9.77
C ASP A 248 -12.93 -2.32 -8.44
N ALA A 249 -13.09 -1.67 -7.29
CA ALA A 249 -12.80 -2.23 -5.98
C ALA A 249 -13.94 -3.13 -5.46
N LYS A 250 -13.59 -4.06 -4.57
CA LYS A 250 -14.52 -5.08 -4.05
C LYS A 250 -14.42 -5.21 -2.54
N LYS A 251 -15.50 -5.62 -1.88
CA LYS A 251 -15.45 -5.99 -0.46
C LYS A 251 -14.66 -7.28 -0.27
N ALA A 252 -14.06 -7.47 0.91
CA ALA A 252 -13.33 -8.69 1.26
C ALA A 252 -14.17 -9.97 1.05
N SER A 253 -15.47 -9.93 1.34
CA SER A 253 -16.40 -11.04 1.15
C SER A 253 -16.55 -11.50 -0.30
N GLU A 254 -16.33 -10.61 -1.26
CA GLU A 254 -16.48 -10.90 -2.69
C GLU A 254 -15.29 -11.68 -3.25
N PHE A 255 -14.10 -11.52 -2.65
CA PHE A 255 -12.92 -12.34 -2.99
C PHE A 255 -13.10 -13.81 -2.61
N ARG A 256 -13.93 -14.12 -1.61
CA ARG A 256 -14.19 -15.51 -1.15
C ARG A 256 -15.05 -16.32 -2.13
N LYS A 257 -15.83 -15.65 -2.99
CA LYS A 257 -16.80 -16.30 -3.89
C LYS A 257 -16.27 -16.69 -5.26
N ALA A 258 -15.07 -16.23 -5.62
CA ALA A 258 -14.41 -16.66 -6.86
C ALA A 258 -13.80 -18.05 -6.64
N SER A 259 -14.59 -19.11 -6.78
CA SER A 259 -14.11 -20.50 -6.81
C SER A 259 -13.87 -20.92 -8.25
#